data_AF-A0A9J7Y6J9-F1
#
_entry.id   AF-A0A9J7Y6J9-F1
#
_cell.length_a   1.000
_cell.length_b   1.000
_cell.length_c   1.000
_cell.angle_alpha   90.00
_cell.angle_beta   90.00
_cell.angle_gamma   90.00
#
_symmetry.space_group_name_H-M   'P 1'
#
loop_
_entity.id
_entity.type
_entity.pdbx_description
1 polymer ?
#
loop_
_entity_poly.entity_id
_entity_poly.type
_entity_poly.pdbx_seq_one_letter_code
_entity_poly.pdbx_strand_id
1 'polypeptide(L)'
;MVSQSSSVGYTIMGKTTDLTVVQKTTIDTLHKKGKTEKFIAKEAGCSQSSVSKHINREAKGRKRCDRKKCTSNRDNRTLERIVKQNPFKNVGEIHKEWTAAGVSASRTTTHRRMQDIGFSCRIPCVKSLLNNRQRQKRLASKRTGLLLIGSQSLEEERRGTQSTLLEVQCKVSTVSDGLGCHVICWCWSTVFPEVQGQRSRIPGSFRALHASCC
;
A
#
# COMPACT_ATOMS: atom_id res chain seq x y z
N MET A 1 -64.54 -15.26 -25.50
CA MET A 1 -64.28 -13.80 -25.42
C MET A 1 -62.83 -13.63 -24.97
N VAL A 2 -61.92 -13.34 -25.91
CA VAL A 2 -60.48 -13.25 -25.61
C VAL A 2 -60.11 -11.79 -25.40
N SER A 3 -59.73 -11.47 -24.16
CA SER A 3 -59.24 -10.16 -23.73
C SER A 3 -57.88 -9.87 -24.37
N GLN A 4 -57.80 -8.85 -25.21
CA GLN A 4 -56.54 -8.27 -25.66
C GLN A 4 -56.22 -7.07 -24.77
N SER A 5 -55.33 -7.27 -23.79
CA SER A 5 -54.72 -6.18 -23.03
C SER A 5 -53.64 -5.51 -23.88
N SER A 6 -54.00 -4.41 -24.54
CA SER A 6 -53.07 -3.53 -25.22
C SER A 6 -52.18 -2.81 -24.19
N SER A 7 -50.98 -3.36 -23.99
CA SER A 7 -49.89 -2.67 -23.31
C SER A 7 -49.43 -1.50 -24.18
N VAL A 8 -50.10 -0.35 -24.04
CA VAL A 8 -49.65 0.91 -24.63
C VAL A 8 -48.45 1.38 -23.83
N GLY A 9 -47.26 0.96 -24.27
CA GLY A 9 -45.98 1.41 -23.72
C GLY A 9 -45.79 2.91 -23.95
N TYR A 10 -46.12 3.72 -22.94
CA TYR A 10 -45.80 5.14 -22.95
C TYR A 10 -44.29 5.32 -22.77
N THR A 11 -43.64 5.97 -23.74
CA THR A 11 -42.21 6.31 -23.66
C THR A 11 -41.99 7.44 -22.67
N ILE A 12 -41.38 7.13 -21.53
CA ILE A 12 -40.90 8.11 -20.55
C ILE A 12 -39.80 8.95 -21.22
N MET A 13 -40.09 10.22 -21.50
CA MET A 13 -39.15 11.16 -22.11
C MET A 13 -37.85 11.21 -21.27
N GLY A 14 -36.74 10.75 -21.84
CA GLY A 14 -35.41 10.78 -21.22
C GLY A 14 -34.73 9.43 -21.00
N LYS A 15 -35.44 8.30 -21.11
CA LYS A 15 -34.83 6.96 -21.06
C LYS A 15 -34.59 6.44 -22.48
N THR A 16 -33.50 6.87 -23.11
CA THR A 16 -33.05 6.26 -24.36
C THR A 16 -32.35 4.94 -24.05
N THR A 17 -33.07 3.83 -24.13
CA THR A 17 -32.44 2.51 -24.16
C THR A 17 -31.85 2.29 -25.54
N ASP A 18 -30.64 1.74 -25.60
CA ASP A 18 -30.03 1.34 -26.87
C ASP A 18 -30.91 0.29 -27.55
N LEU A 19 -30.98 0.33 -28.89
CA LEU A 19 -31.69 -0.69 -29.67
C LEU A 19 -31.14 -2.08 -29.33
N THR A 20 -32.04 -3.02 -29.06
CA THR A 20 -31.66 -4.41 -28.81
C THR A 20 -31.06 -5.04 -30.08
N VAL A 21 -30.30 -6.11 -29.91
CA VAL A 21 -29.69 -6.82 -31.04
C VAL A 21 -30.75 -7.32 -32.03
N VAL A 22 -31.88 -7.83 -31.51
CA VAL A 22 -33.03 -8.29 -32.33
C VAL A 22 -33.64 -7.15 -33.13
N GLN A 23 -33.82 -5.98 -32.53
CA GLN A 23 -34.36 -4.82 -33.24
C GLN A 23 -33.41 -4.35 -34.35
N LYS A 24 -32.11 -4.32 -34.08
CA LYS A 24 -31.09 -3.96 -35.08
C LYS A 24 -31.12 -4.91 -36.29
N THR A 25 -31.16 -6.22 -36.06
CA THR A 25 -31.19 -7.20 -37.16
C THR A 25 -32.48 -7.14 -37.97
N THR A 26 -33.63 -6.91 -37.32
CA THR A 26 -34.93 -6.68 -38.01
C THR A 26 -34.87 -5.43 -38.87
N ILE A 27 -34.30 -4.33 -38.34
CA ILE A 27 -34.11 -3.08 -39.09
C ILE A 27 -33.21 -3.33 -40.32
N ASP A 28 -32.05 -3.97 -40.14
CA ASP A 28 -31.11 -4.21 -41.23
C ASP A 28 -31.71 -5.10 -42.33
N THR A 29 -32.47 -6.13 -41.93
CA THR A 29 -33.11 -7.07 -42.87
C THR A 29 -34.21 -6.39 -43.67
N LEU A 30 -35.07 -5.60 -43.02
CA LEU A 30 -36.17 -4.92 -43.71
C LEU A 30 -35.70 -3.74 -44.56
N HIS A 31 -34.63 -3.06 -44.13
CA HIS A 31 -33.99 -2.00 -44.90
C HIS A 31 -33.37 -2.56 -46.18
N LYS A 32 -32.66 -3.69 -46.12
CA LYS A 32 -32.14 -4.39 -47.31
C LYS A 32 -33.25 -4.83 -48.28
N LYS A 33 -34.46 -5.12 -47.78
CA LYS A 33 -35.65 -5.44 -48.59
C LYS A 33 -36.34 -4.20 -49.18
N GLY A 34 -35.82 -2.99 -48.97
CA GLY A 34 -36.38 -1.74 -49.51
C GLY A 34 -37.70 -1.30 -48.87
N LYS A 35 -38.01 -1.75 -47.64
CA LYS A 35 -39.23 -1.34 -46.94
C LYS A 35 -39.09 0.09 -46.40
N THR A 36 -40.21 0.79 -46.28
CA THR A 36 -40.24 2.16 -45.75
C THR A 36 -39.92 2.18 -44.24
N GLU A 37 -39.22 3.22 -43.77
CA GLU A 37 -38.81 3.32 -42.36
C GLU A 37 -39.98 3.27 -41.38
N LYS A 38 -41.15 3.81 -41.76
CA LYS A 38 -42.38 3.77 -40.95
C LYS A 38 -42.88 2.33 -40.74
N PHE A 39 -42.79 1.49 -41.77
CA PHE A 39 -43.13 0.07 -41.66
C PHE A 39 -42.12 -0.66 -40.76
N ILE A 40 -40.83 -0.39 -40.95
CA ILE A 40 -39.75 -0.97 -40.14
C ILE A 40 -39.92 -0.62 -38.65
N ALA A 41 -40.25 0.63 -38.34
CA ALA A 41 -40.45 1.10 -36.98
C ALA A 41 -41.59 0.35 -36.27
N LYS A 42 -42.72 0.14 -36.98
CA LYS A 42 -43.87 -0.62 -36.46
C LYS A 42 -43.51 -2.08 -36.22
N GLU A 43 -42.80 -2.71 -37.16
CA GLU A 43 -42.41 -4.12 -37.08
C GLU A 43 -41.35 -4.37 -36.00
N ALA A 44 -40.36 -3.47 -35.87
CA ALA A 44 -39.30 -3.57 -34.86
C ALA A 44 -39.75 -3.05 -33.47
N GLY A 45 -40.96 -2.51 -33.33
CA GLY A 45 -41.44 -1.91 -32.08
C GLY A 45 -40.58 -0.75 -31.59
N CYS A 46 -40.07 0.08 -32.52
CA CYS A 46 -39.14 1.19 -32.24
C CYS A 46 -39.70 2.52 -32.78
N SER A 47 -39.15 3.65 -32.34
CA SER A 47 -39.49 4.94 -32.97
C SER A 47 -38.87 5.04 -34.37
N GLN A 48 -39.55 5.72 -35.30
CA GLN A 48 -39.02 5.95 -36.66
C GLN A 48 -37.71 6.74 -36.63
N SER A 49 -37.54 7.65 -35.67
CA SER A 49 -36.27 8.36 -35.43
C SER A 49 -35.11 7.43 -35.02
N SER A 50 -35.39 6.33 -34.33
CA SER A 50 -34.37 5.34 -33.96
C SER A 50 -33.95 4.50 -35.16
N VAL A 51 -34.90 4.13 -36.03
CA VAL A 51 -34.64 3.42 -37.29
C VAL A 51 -33.76 4.27 -38.22
N SER A 52 -34.15 5.53 -38.44
CA SER A 52 -33.39 6.45 -39.31
C SER A 52 -31.98 6.71 -38.77
N LYS A 53 -31.83 6.90 -37.44
CA LYS A 53 -30.51 7.03 -36.80
C LYS A 53 -29.67 5.75 -36.93
N HIS A 54 -30.26 4.56 -36.89
CA HIS A 54 -29.50 3.31 -37.03
C HIS A 54 -29.01 3.12 -38.46
N ILE A 55 -29.86 3.36 -39.46
CA ILE A 55 -29.52 3.24 -40.89
C ILE A 55 -28.42 4.23 -41.29
N ASN A 56 -28.55 5.49 -40.88
CA ASN A 56 -27.66 6.57 -41.31
C ASN A 56 -26.40 6.73 -40.46
N ARG A 57 -26.28 6.01 -39.34
CA ARG A 57 -25.12 6.12 -38.45
C ARG A 57 -23.98 5.26 -38.96
N GLU A 58 -22.84 5.89 -39.24
CA GLU A 58 -21.60 5.16 -39.48
C GLU A 58 -21.28 4.22 -38.31
N ALA A 59 -20.77 3.02 -38.61
CA ALA A 59 -20.44 1.97 -37.63
C ALA A 59 -19.38 2.39 -36.59
N LYS A 60 -18.80 3.59 -36.73
CA LYS A 60 -17.87 4.20 -35.78
C LYS A 60 -18.63 4.68 -34.55
N GLY A 61 -18.96 3.75 -33.66
CA GLY A 61 -19.48 4.08 -32.33
C GLY A 61 -18.49 4.98 -31.57
N ARG A 62 -18.94 6.15 -31.12
CA ARG A 62 -18.18 6.94 -30.13
C ARG A 62 -18.25 6.20 -28.80
N LYS A 63 -17.11 5.83 -28.24
CA LYS A 63 -17.04 5.36 -26.86
C LYS A 63 -17.57 6.48 -25.96
N ARG A 64 -18.31 6.12 -24.90
CA ARG A 64 -18.71 7.12 -23.90
C ARG A 64 -17.44 7.75 -23.36
N CYS A 65 -17.30 9.06 -23.54
CA CYS A 65 -16.23 9.79 -22.90
C CYS A 65 -16.64 10.03 -21.45
N ASP A 66 -15.87 9.45 -20.53
CA ASP A 66 -16.08 9.73 -19.13
C ASP A 66 -15.69 11.18 -18.81
N ARG A 67 -16.25 11.69 -17.72
CA ARG A 67 -15.86 12.98 -17.18
C ARG A 67 -14.35 12.98 -16.88
N LYS A 68 -13.67 14.06 -17.30
CA LYS A 68 -12.24 14.24 -17.02
C LYS A 68 -11.97 14.14 -15.51
N LYS A 69 -10.87 13.47 -15.16
CA LYS A 69 -10.40 13.35 -13.78
C LYS A 69 -9.96 14.73 -13.27
N CYS A 70 -10.17 14.99 -11.98
CA CYS A 70 -9.68 16.21 -11.31
C CYS A 70 -8.16 16.25 -11.15
N THR A 71 -7.50 15.09 -11.22
CA THR A 71 -6.05 14.93 -11.06
C THR A 71 -5.40 14.70 -12.43
N SER A 72 -4.32 15.41 -12.71
CA SER A 72 -3.49 15.20 -13.90
C SER A 72 -2.46 14.07 -13.68
N ASN A 73 -1.82 13.62 -14.76
CA ASN A 73 -0.72 12.66 -14.66
C ASN A 73 0.49 13.24 -13.91
N ARG A 74 0.68 14.56 -13.93
CA ARG A 74 1.74 15.25 -13.18
C ARG A 74 1.47 15.14 -11.67
N ASP A 75 0.22 15.36 -11.27
CA ASP A 75 -0.21 15.26 -9.86
C ASP A 75 -0.07 13.83 -9.33
N ASN A 76 -0.36 12.84 -10.18
CA ASN A 76 -0.17 11.44 -9.80
C ASN A 76 1.32 11.09 -9.62
N ARG A 77 2.21 11.65 -10.45
CA ARG A 77 3.66 11.48 -10.29
C ARG A 77 4.20 12.16 -9.04
N THR A 78 3.67 13.32 -8.66
CA THR A 78 4.06 13.98 -7.40
C THR A 78 3.58 13.16 -6.20
N LEU A 79 2.34 12.65 -6.25
CA LEU A 79 1.83 11.73 -5.22
C LEU A 79 2.70 10.47 -5.09
N GLU A 80 3.06 9.86 -6.22
CA GLU A 80 3.91 8.67 -6.23
C GLU A 80 5.28 8.92 -5.58
N ARG A 81 5.88 10.11 -5.79
CA ARG A 81 7.14 10.48 -5.12
C ARG A 81 6.97 10.63 -3.61
N ILE A 82 5.94 11.36 -3.16
CA ILE A 82 5.65 11.55 -1.72
C ILE A 82 5.50 10.19 -1.03
N VAL A 83 4.71 9.33 -1.66
CA VAL A 83 4.39 8.00 -1.17
C VAL A 83 5.63 7.09 -1.13
N LYS A 84 6.50 7.12 -2.16
CA LYS A 84 7.75 6.35 -2.20
C LYS A 84 8.81 6.84 -1.22
N GLN A 85 8.86 8.15 -0.95
CA GLN A 85 9.80 8.71 0.01
C GLN A 85 9.59 8.14 1.41
N ASN A 86 8.33 8.00 1.84
CA ASN A 86 7.99 7.50 3.17
C ASN A 86 6.76 6.59 3.13
N PRO A 87 6.94 5.26 2.97
CA PRO A 87 5.83 4.32 2.82
C PRO A 87 4.96 4.16 4.07
N PHE A 88 5.43 4.62 5.24
CA PHE A 88 4.75 4.45 6.52
C PHE A 88 3.89 5.65 6.94
N LYS A 89 3.87 6.75 6.16
CA LYS A 89 3.04 7.92 6.47
C LYS A 89 1.56 7.59 6.37
N ASN A 90 0.76 8.26 7.18
CA ASN A 90 -0.70 8.13 7.12
C ASN A 90 -1.24 8.84 5.85
N VAL A 91 -2.34 8.35 5.30
CA VAL A 91 -3.08 8.96 4.18
C VAL A 91 -3.37 10.45 4.45
N GLY A 92 -3.66 10.80 5.70
CA GLY A 92 -3.92 12.20 6.08
C GLY A 92 -2.68 13.10 5.95
N GLU A 93 -1.50 12.59 6.25
CA GLU A 93 -0.24 13.34 6.13
C GLU A 93 0.16 13.47 4.66
N ILE A 94 0.04 12.37 3.91
CA ILE A 94 0.27 12.34 2.46
C ILE A 94 -0.68 13.32 1.74
N HIS A 95 -1.95 13.39 2.17
CA HIS A 95 -2.91 14.36 1.62
C HIS A 95 -2.47 15.80 1.88
N LYS A 96 -2.06 16.14 3.11
CA LYS A 96 -1.54 17.48 3.43
C LYS A 96 -0.31 17.84 2.60
N GLU A 97 0.64 16.91 2.45
CA GLU A 97 1.84 17.11 1.62
C GLU A 97 1.50 17.27 0.13
N TRP A 98 0.53 16.50 -0.36
CA TRP A 98 0.08 16.60 -1.75
C TRP A 98 -0.68 17.90 -2.04
N THR A 99 -1.46 18.39 -1.06
CA THR A 99 -2.07 19.71 -1.11
C THR A 99 -1.03 20.82 -1.00
N ALA A 100 -0.01 20.67 -0.14
CA ALA A 100 1.11 21.60 -0.08
C ALA A 100 1.93 21.66 -1.38
N ALA A 101 1.98 20.55 -2.13
CA ALA A 101 2.54 20.49 -3.48
C ALA A 101 1.66 21.16 -4.56
N GLY A 102 0.53 21.76 -4.19
CA GLY A 102 -0.35 22.55 -5.07
C GLY A 102 -1.54 21.78 -5.64
N VAL A 103 -1.79 20.53 -5.23
CA VAL A 103 -2.91 19.74 -5.75
C VAL A 103 -4.15 19.91 -4.88
N SER A 104 -5.16 20.59 -5.42
CA SER A 104 -6.48 20.71 -4.79
C SER A 104 -7.31 19.45 -5.05
N ALA A 105 -7.14 18.44 -4.20
CA ALA A 105 -7.90 17.20 -4.25
C ALA A 105 -8.44 16.82 -2.86
N SER A 106 -9.58 16.12 -2.84
CA SER A 106 -10.14 15.61 -1.59
C SER A 106 -9.33 14.42 -1.07
N ARG A 107 -9.37 14.20 0.25
CA ARG A 107 -8.71 13.06 0.91
C ARG A 107 -9.12 11.71 0.33
N THR A 108 -10.40 11.55 -0.02
CA THR A 108 -10.92 10.33 -0.68
C THR A 108 -10.30 10.13 -2.07
N THR A 109 -10.09 11.22 -2.82
CA THR A 109 -9.42 11.17 -4.13
C THR A 109 -7.97 10.73 -3.96
N THR A 110 -7.25 11.27 -2.97
CA THR A 110 -5.88 10.85 -2.64
C THR A 110 -5.83 9.36 -2.34
N HIS A 111 -6.72 8.87 -1.48
CA HIS A 111 -6.78 7.45 -1.13
C HIS A 111 -7.02 6.56 -2.35
N ARG A 112 -7.98 6.91 -3.22
CA ARG A 112 -8.22 6.17 -4.48
C ARG A 112 -7.00 6.18 -5.40
N ARG A 113 -6.30 7.31 -5.51
CA ARG A 113 -5.10 7.41 -6.35
C ARG A 113 -3.92 6.62 -5.78
N MET A 114 -3.76 6.61 -4.47
CA MET A 114 -2.78 5.75 -3.81
C MET A 114 -3.07 4.27 -4.10
N GLN A 115 -4.34 3.85 -4.06
CA GLN A 115 -4.74 2.49 -4.43
C GLN A 115 -4.50 2.19 -5.92
N ASP A 116 -4.79 3.13 -6.83
CA ASP A 116 -4.49 2.99 -8.26
C ASP A 116 -2.98 2.75 -8.51
N ILE A 117 -2.10 3.34 -7.67
CA ILE A 117 -0.63 3.16 -7.71
C ILE A 117 -0.21 1.83 -7.06
N GLY A 118 -1.14 1.08 -6.44
CA GLY A 118 -0.85 -0.15 -5.72
C GLY A 118 -0.38 0.06 -4.27
N PHE A 119 -0.49 1.28 -3.75
CA PHE A 119 -0.16 1.57 -2.36
C PHE A 119 -1.30 1.15 -1.44
N SER A 120 -1.14 -0.03 -0.84
CA SER A 120 -1.98 -0.47 0.27
C SER A 120 -1.38 0.09 1.55
N CYS A 121 -2.14 0.93 2.26
CA CYS A 121 -1.73 1.34 3.60
C CYS A 121 -1.48 0.08 4.43
N ARG A 122 -0.35 0.01 5.15
CA ARG A 122 -0.04 -1.16 5.98
C ARG A 122 -1.10 -1.29 7.07
N ILE A 123 -2.01 -2.23 6.91
CA ILE A 123 -2.96 -2.59 7.95
C ILE A 123 -2.18 -3.45 8.96
N PRO A 124 -2.01 -3.02 10.22
CA PRO A 124 -1.38 -3.87 11.22
C PRO A 124 -2.25 -5.12 11.38
N CYS A 125 -1.69 -6.28 11.06
CA CYS A 125 -2.36 -7.55 11.35
C CYS A 125 -2.40 -7.71 12.87
N VAL A 126 -3.62 -7.77 13.43
CA VAL A 126 -3.81 -8.16 14.81
C VAL A 126 -3.25 -9.57 14.95
N LYS A 127 -2.18 -9.74 15.73
CA LYS A 127 -1.68 -11.08 16.07
C LYS A 127 -2.79 -11.79 16.84
N SER A 128 -3.17 -12.98 16.40
CA SER A 128 -4.13 -13.79 17.14
C SER A 128 -3.64 -14.02 18.57
N LEU A 129 -4.56 -14.01 19.53
CA LEU A 129 -4.23 -14.31 20.91
C LEU A 129 -3.67 -15.73 20.99
N LEU A 130 -2.44 -15.85 21.48
CA LEU A 130 -1.79 -17.14 21.64
C LEU A 130 -2.49 -17.93 22.74
N ASN A 131 -2.84 -19.18 22.43
CA ASN A 131 -3.29 -20.15 23.43
C ASN A 131 -2.13 -20.44 24.41
N ASN A 132 -2.43 -20.75 25.67
CA ASN A 132 -1.46 -21.08 26.72
C ASN A 132 -0.44 -22.14 26.27
N ARG A 133 -0.87 -23.16 25.51
CA ARG A 133 0.04 -24.18 24.95
C ARG A 133 1.11 -23.58 24.02
N GLN A 134 0.74 -22.60 23.21
CA GLN A 134 1.65 -21.91 22.28
C GLN A 134 2.58 -20.95 23.04
N ARG A 135 2.08 -20.29 24.11
CA ARG A 135 2.91 -19.46 24.99
C ARG A 135 3.99 -20.29 25.67
N GLN A 136 3.63 -21.44 26.24
CA GLN A 136 4.58 -22.34 26.90
C GLN A 136 5.65 -22.87 25.93
N LYS A 137 5.27 -23.26 24.71
CA LYS A 137 6.25 -23.67 23.69
C LYS A 137 7.24 -22.54 23.32
N ARG A 138 6.76 -21.29 23.21
CA ARG A 138 7.64 -20.14 22.93
C ARG A 138 8.58 -19.82 24.10
N LEU A 139 8.10 -19.93 25.34
CA LEU A 139 8.94 -19.75 26.53
C LEU A 139 9.99 -20.86 26.66
N ALA A 140 9.62 -22.10 26.36
CA ALA A 140 10.54 -23.23 26.33
C ALA A 140 11.63 -23.04 25.27
N SER A 141 11.27 -22.68 24.03
CA SER A 141 12.26 -22.41 22.97
C SER A 141 13.21 -21.26 23.31
N LYS A 142 12.73 -20.19 23.97
CA LYS A 142 13.59 -19.10 24.45
C LYS A 142 14.57 -19.58 25.52
N ARG A 143 14.13 -20.42 26.45
CA ARG A 143 14.97 -20.99 27.51
C ARG A 143 16.05 -21.91 26.93
N THR A 144 15.72 -22.78 25.98
CA THR A 144 16.71 -23.65 25.31
C THR A 144 17.69 -22.89 24.43
N GLY A 145 17.24 -21.82 23.74
CA GLY A 145 18.14 -20.96 22.96
C GLY A 145 19.16 -20.23 23.84
N LEU A 146 18.73 -19.73 25.01
CA LEU A 146 19.63 -19.12 26.00
C LEU A 146 20.64 -20.13 26.56
N LEU A 147 20.20 -21.37 26.80
CA LEU A 147 21.05 -22.44 27.31
C LEU A 147 22.13 -22.84 26.28
N LEU A 148 21.78 -22.88 24.99
CA LEU A 148 22.72 -23.18 23.91
C LEU A 148 23.75 -22.06 23.69
N ILE A 149 23.34 -20.79 23.79
CA ILE A 149 24.27 -19.64 23.75
C ILE A 149 25.24 -19.70 24.94
N GLY A 150 24.74 -19.99 26.15
CA GLY A 150 25.60 -20.15 27.34
C GLY A 150 26.53 -21.36 27.28
N SER A 151 26.11 -22.44 26.61
CA SER A 151 26.93 -23.65 26.44
C SER A 151 28.02 -23.47 25.38
N GLN A 152 27.77 -22.68 24.33
CA GLN A 152 28.76 -22.32 23.33
C GLN A 152 29.86 -21.42 23.93
N SER A 153 29.51 -20.48 24.81
CA SER A 153 30.51 -19.67 25.53
C SER A 153 31.39 -20.50 26.47
N LEU A 154 30.85 -21.51 27.15
CA LEU A 154 31.62 -22.37 28.06
C LEU A 154 32.54 -23.38 27.34
N GLU A 155 32.15 -23.85 26.15
CA GLU A 155 33.00 -24.71 25.31
C GLU A 155 34.12 -23.94 24.59
N GLU A 156 33.87 -22.67 24.24
CA GLU A 156 34.87 -21.79 23.62
C GLU A 156 35.95 -21.35 24.63
N GLU A 157 35.60 -21.21 25.91
CA GLU A 157 36.53 -20.93 27.00
C GLU A 157 37.48 -22.11 27.32
N ARG A 158 37.08 -23.35 27.02
CA ARG A 158 37.92 -24.55 27.25
C ARG A 158 38.86 -24.90 26.09
N ARG A 159 38.78 -24.21 24.95
CA ARG A 159 39.52 -24.55 23.72
C ARG A 159 40.52 -23.49 23.24
N GLY A 160 40.78 -22.45 24.05
CA GLY A 160 41.71 -21.37 23.71
C GLY A 160 43.03 -21.42 24.49
N THR A 161 43.99 -22.21 24.02
CA THR A 161 45.42 -21.97 24.27
C THR A 161 45.82 -20.60 23.68
N GLN A 162 46.45 -19.77 24.51
CA GLN A 162 47.22 -18.55 24.18
C GLN A 162 46.55 -17.55 23.22
N SER A 163 45.83 -16.58 23.77
CA SER A 163 45.54 -15.33 23.07
C SER A 163 45.55 -14.18 24.06
N THR A 164 46.32 -13.14 23.74
CA THR A 164 46.46 -11.84 24.41
C THR A 164 45.22 -11.41 25.20
N LEU A 165 45.39 -11.23 26.52
CA LEU A 165 44.37 -10.70 27.41
C LEU A 165 44.07 -9.24 27.06
N LEU A 166 42.93 -9.01 26.42
CA LEU A 166 42.27 -7.70 26.38
C LEU A 166 41.30 -7.63 27.56
N GLU A 167 41.73 -6.95 28.62
CA GLU A 167 40.82 -6.62 29.71
C GLU A 167 39.97 -5.41 29.29
N VAL A 168 38.70 -5.68 28.94
CA VAL A 168 37.71 -4.62 28.68
C VAL A 168 36.95 -4.39 29.96
N GLN A 169 37.26 -3.30 30.66
CA GLN A 169 36.47 -2.87 31.81
C GLN A 169 35.35 -1.94 31.32
N CYS A 170 34.11 -2.36 31.55
CA CYS A 170 32.92 -1.56 31.26
C CYS A 170 32.31 -1.08 32.57
N LYS A 171 32.16 0.25 32.69
CA LYS A 171 31.45 0.88 33.81
C LYS A 171 30.10 1.38 33.32
N VAL A 172 29.04 0.81 33.88
CA VAL A 172 27.66 1.21 33.59
C VAL A 172 27.23 2.23 34.63
N SER A 173 26.82 3.41 34.16
CA SER A 173 26.31 4.48 35.01
C SER A 173 24.87 4.80 34.61
N THR A 174 23.99 4.90 35.60
CA THR A 174 22.63 5.42 35.42
C THR A 174 22.64 6.92 35.66
N VAL A 175 22.22 7.70 34.66
CA VAL A 175 22.04 9.14 34.78
C VAL A 175 20.54 9.45 34.66
N SER A 176 20.00 10.14 35.66
CA SER A 176 18.59 10.52 35.70
C SER A 176 18.48 12.03 35.53
N ASP A 177 17.95 12.45 34.39
CA ASP A 177 17.64 13.85 34.13
C ASP A 177 16.12 14.02 34.12
N GLY A 178 15.62 15.25 34.20
CA GLY A 178 14.18 15.58 34.31
C GLY A 178 13.28 15.11 33.14
N LEU A 179 13.82 14.34 32.19
CA LEU A 179 13.12 13.74 31.05
C LEU A 179 13.18 12.19 31.04
N GLY A 180 13.87 11.55 31.99
CA GLY A 180 13.93 10.09 32.12
C GLY A 180 15.28 9.56 32.62
N CYS A 181 15.32 8.26 32.92
CA CYS A 181 16.54 7.55 33.33
C CYS A 181 17.24 6.95 32.10
N HIS A 182 18.50 7.32 31.88
CA HIS A 182 19.35 6.78 30.82
C HIS A 182 20.47 5.92 31.42
N VAL A 183 20.69 4.74 30.84
CA VAL A 183 21.80 3.86 31.18
C VAL A 183 22.93 4.10 30.18
N ILE A 184 24.05 4.67 30.64
CA ILE A 184 25.22 4.95 29.80
C ILE A 184 26.29 3.93 30.14
N CYS A 185 26.71 3.14 29.14
CA CYS A 185 27.81 2.18 29.28
C CYS A 185 29.10 2.80 28.73
N TRP A 186 30.09 2.97 29.59
CA TRP A 186 31.43 3.39 29.21
C TRP A 186 32.30 2.14 29.13
N CYS A 187 32.66 1.70 27.93
CA CYS A 187 33.64 0.62 27.76
C CYS A 187 34.97 1.22 27.33
N TRP A 188 36.01 0.99 28.13
CA TRP A 188 37.39 1.33 27.78
C TRP A 188 38.17 0.02 27.59
N SER A 189 39.00 -0.01 26.55
CA SER A 189 39.88 -1.13 26.26
C SER A 189 41.32 -0.68 26.47
N THR A 190 42.00 -1.28 27.44
CA THR A 190 43.44 -1.16 27.62
C THR A 190 44.12 -2.31 26.90
N VAL A 191 44.82 -1.99 25.81
CA VAL A 191 45.75 -2.94 25.17
C VAL A 191 47.05 -2.87 25.95
N PHE A 192 47.43 -3.94 26.66
CA PHE A 192 48.76 -4.03 27.29
C PHE A 192 49.73 -4.72 26.32
N PRO A 193 50.74 -4.01 25.76
CA PRO A 193 51.88 -4.68 25.16
C PRO A 193 52.84 -5.11 26.28
N GLU A 194 53.01 -6.42 26.45
CA GLU A 194 54.09 -6.97 27.27
C GLU A 194 55.40 -6.86 26.49
N VAL A 195 56.04 -5.69 26.59
CA VAL A 195 57.45 -5.51 26.24
C VAL A 195 58.12 -4.81 27.41
N GLN A 196 59.16 -5.46 27.94
CA GLN A 196 59.93 -4.93 29.06
C GLN A 196 60.48 -3.55 28.73
N GLY A 197 60.17 -2.57 29.57
CA GLY A 197 60.84 -1.27 29.60
C GLY A 197 60.02 -0.13 28.99
N GLN A 198 59.65 0.81 29.88
CA GLN A 198 59.10 2.15 29.65
C GLN A 198 57.56 2.28 29.55
N ARG A 199 57.00 2.86 30.62
CA ARG A 199 55.62 3.37 30.69
C ARG A 199 55.52 4.68 29.90
N SER A 200 54.77 4.69 28.81
CA SER A 200 54.20 5.92 28.27
C SER A 200 52.68 5.75 28.10
N ARG A 201 51.91 6.72 28.64
CA ARG A 201 50.46 6.81 28.44
C ARG A 201 50.19 7.47 27.10
N ILE A 202 49.52 6.78 26.19
CA ILE A 202 48.93 7.39 24.99
C ILE A 202 47.40 7.38 25.18
N PRO A 203 46.69 8.51 25.04
CA PRO A 203 45.24 8.53 25.16
C PRO A 203 44.59 7.99 23.88
N GLY A 204 43.85 6.88 24.02
CA GLY A 204 43.04 6.29 22.94
C GLY A 204 41.71 7.03 22.75
N SER A 205 41.27 7.05 21.48
CA SER A 205 40.07 7.71 20.94
C SER A 205 38.76 7.41 21.69
N PHE A 206 38.01 8.47 22.02
CA PHE A 206 36.62 8.38 22.47
C PHE A 206 35.68 8.07 21.29
N ARG A 207 34.97 6.94 21.35
CA ARG A 207 33.73 6.73 20.58
C ARG A 207 32.58 6.55 21.56
N ALA A 208 31.74 7.58 21.67
CA ALA A 208 30.46 7.48 22.35
C ALA A 208 29.49 6.71 21.43
N LEU A 209 29.13 5.48 21.83
CA LEU A 209 28.03 4.74 21.21
C LEU A 209 26.76 5.06 22.00
N HIS A 210 25.89 5.90 21.41
CA HIS A 210 24.59 6.22 21.98
C HIS A 210 23.59 5.11 21.60
N ALA A 211 23.39 4.15 22.49
CA ALA A 211 22.33 3.15 22.36
C ALA A 211 21.14 3.58 23.22
N SER A 212 20.13 4.20 22.59
CA SER A 212 18.84 4.42 23.25
C SER A 212 18.06 3.10 23.28
N CYS A 213 18.02 2.45 24.44
CA CYS A 213 17.05 1.37 24.69
C CYS A 213 15.69 2.00 25.04
N CYS A 214 14.69 1.71 24.21
CA CYS A 214 13.27 1.82 24.60
C CYS A 214 12.86 0.63 25.46
#